data_AF-A0A5S9F5A0-F1
#
_entry.id   AF-A0A5S9F5A0-F1
#
_cell.length_a   1.000
_cell.length_b   1.000
_cell.length_c   1.000
_cell.angle_alpha   90.00
_cell.angle_beta   90.00
_cell.angle_gamma   90.00
#
_symmetry.space_group_name_H-M   'P 1'
#
loop_
_entity.id
_entity.type
_entity.pdbx_description
1 polymer ?
#
loop_
_entity_poly.entity_id
_entity_poly.type
_entity_poly.pdbx_seq_one_letter_code
_entity_poly.pdbx_strand_id
1 'polypeptide(L)'
;MASLNIEITNSFTEVLPIDNRITIGRGNENDVVLLDGSISRRHAQVYKDEKNIFLEDLNSANGIWINGKKVVFRALENGDVIQIGNAKMTFSEEPLLEPTRIVDFREKANCNSTEIITANNILFQFFSSNKDIRQVCEIVEQKLETINATEQEKYQLGMAVNEAIGNAQRHGHKYNEEMVIEFHYLHFPGEEIVFIVRDQGKGFNSKNEVAHKTKLSTVEAAREIYEKGDWGGLGIKVMLKCVDQIEYNRLGNQITLTKYLK
;
A
#
# COMPACT_ATOMS: atom_id res chain seq x y z
N MET A 1 -11.64 -5.77 -1.72
CA MET A 1 -11.07 -6.78 -2.66
C MET A 1 -10.11 -7.64 -1.86
N ALA A 2 -9.89 -8.89 -2.21
CA ALA A 2 -8.93 -9.71 -1.46
C ALA A 2 -7.50 -9.47 -1.93
N SER A 3 -6.56 -9.46 -0.99
CA SER A 3 -5.15 -9.23 -1.24
C SER A 3 -4.26 -10.14 -0.41
N LEU A 4 -3.03 -10.31 -0.90
CA LEU A 4 -1.94 -10.91 -0.15
C LEU A 4 -1.01 -9.78 0.31
N ASN A 5 -0.89 -9.60 1.62
CA ASN A 5 -0.02 -8.61 2.23
C ASN A 5 1.32 -9.28 2.57
N ILE A 6 2.38 -8.84 1.91
CA ILE A 6 3.71 -9.42 2.03
C ILE A 6 4.58 -8.48 2.85
N GLU A 7 4.88 -8.89 4.08
CA GLU A 7 5.74 -8.12 4.98
C GLU A 7 7.21 -8.34 4.60
N ILE A 8 7.89 -7.25 4.25
CA ILE A 8 9.33 -7.25 3.93
C ILE A 8 10.14 -6.82 5.16
N THR A 9 9.60 -5.88 5.93
CA THR A 9 10.05 -5.48 7.28
C THR A 9 8.86 -5.01 8.10
N ASN A 10 9.06 -4.82 9.41
CA ASN A 10 8.08 -4.23 10.33
C ASN A 10 7.48 -2.87 9.90
N SER A 11 8.04 -2.21 8.87
CA SER A 11 7.58 -0.88 8.42
C SER A 11 7.17 -0.86 6.94
N PHE A 12 7.28 -1.99 6.24
CA PHE A 12 7.14 -2.07 4.80
C PHE A 12 6.40 -3.33 4.36
N THR A 13 5.28 -3.11 3.68
CA THR A 13 4.41 -4.18 3.18
C THR A 13 4.16 -3.97 1.68
N GLU A 14 4.26 -5.03 0.87
CA GLU A 14 3.76 -5.04 -0.50
C GLU A 14 2.38 -5.70 -0.53
N VAL A 15 1.40 -5.04 -1.18
CA VAL A 15 0.04 -5.56 -1.29
C VAL A 15 -0.21 -6.03 -2.72
N LEU A 16 -0.57 -7.31 -2.86
CA LEU A 16 -0.88 -7.94 -4.14
C LEU A 16 -2.37 -8.28 -4.24
N PRO A 17 -3.12 -7.67 -5.18
CA PRO A 17 -4.53 -8.02 -5.38
C PRO A 17 -4.67 -9.45 -5.93
N ILE A 18 -5.62 -10.21 -5.39
CA ILE A 18 -5.90 -11.59 -5.80
C ILE A 18 -7.07 -11.58 -6.79
N ASP A 19 -6.78 -11.16 -8.03
CA ASP A 19 -7.82 -11.05 -9.07
C ASP A 19 -8.11 -12.40 -9.74
N ASN A 20 -7.08 -13.24 -9.92
CA ASN A 20 -7.19 -14.57 -10.52
C ASN A 20 -6.26 -15.58 -9.83
N ARG A 21 -4.95 -15.46 -10.10
CA ARG A 21 -3.93 -16.38 -9.63
C ARG A 21 -2.63 -15.63 -9.39
N ILE A 22 -2.02 -15.87 -8.24
CA ILE A 22 -0.70 -15.40 -7.85
C ILE A 22 0.17 -16.63 -7.63
N THR A 23 1.32 -16.68 -8.29
CA THR A 23 2.31 -17.75 -8.10
C THR A 23 3.43 -17.29 -7.17
N ILE A 24 3.89 -18.20 -6.30
CA ILE A 24 4.91 -17.92 -5.29
C ILE A 24 6.03 -18.95 -5.40
N GLY A 25 7.28 -18.49 -5.44
CA GLY A 25 8.43 -19.38 -5.44
C GLY A 25 9.76 -18.64 -5.59
N ARG A 26 10.85 -19.41 -5.59
CA ARG A 26 12.20 -18.88 -5.80
C ARG A 26 12.50 -18.56 -7.27
N GLY A 27 11.76 -19.21 -8.19
CA GLY A 27 11.93 -19.02 -9.62
C GLY A 27 11.49 -17.63 -10.05
N ASN A 28 12.18 -17.05 -11.04
CA ASN A 28 11.88 -15.72 -11.57
C ASN A 28 10.59 -15.67 -12.42
N GLU A 29 10.00 -16.83 -12.70
CA GLU A 29 8.73 -16.99 -13.37
C GLU A 29 7.51 -16.69 -12.48
N ASN A 30 7.69 -16.61 -11.16
CA ASN A 30 6.59 -16.40 -10.21
C ASN A 30 6.21 -14.92 -10.07
N ASP A 31 4.96 -14.68 -9.68
CA ASP A 31 4.49 -13.34 -9.33
C ASP A 31 5.17 -12.77 -8.10
N VAL A 32 5.36 -13.63 -7.09
CA VAL A 32 6.09 -13.37 -5.85
C VAL A 32 7.37 -14.19 -5.88
N VAL A 33 8.50 -13.50 -6.02
CA VAL A 33 9.83 -14.12 -6.06
C VAL A 33 10.47 -14.02 -4.69
N LEU A 34 10.62 -15.15 -4.01
CA LEU A 34 11.25 -15.23 -2.70
C LEU A 34 12.64 -15.89 -2.83
N LEU A 35 13.70 -15.09 -2.69
CA LEU A 35 15.10 -15.52 -2.90
C LEU A 35 15.68 -16.31 -1.71
N ASP A 36 14.95 -17.31 -1.25
CA ASP A 36 15.35 -18.18 -0.13
C ASP A 36 15.63 -19.61 -0.65
N GLY A 37 16.76 -20.19 -0.24
CA GLY A 37 17.16 -21.55 -0.63
C GLY A 37 16.20 -22.65 -0.15
N SER A 38 15.43 -22.38 0.90
CA SER A 38 14.37 -23.27 1.42
C SER A 38 13.09 -23.25 0.57
N ILE A 39 13.00 -22.40 -0.45
CA ILE A 39 11.81 -22.25 -1.29
C ILE A 39 12.03 -22.93 -2.65
N SER A 40 11.09 -23.81 -3.03
CA SER A 40 11.04 -24.43 -4.36
C SER A 40 10.93 -23.38 -5.48
N ARG A 41 11.39 -23.72 -6.70
CA ARG A 41 11.28 -22.80 -7.85
C ARG A 41 9.85 -22.35 -8.10
N ARG A 42 8.90 -23.30 -8.14
CA ARG A 42 7.47 -23.05 -8.01
C ARG A 42 7.03 -23.71 -6.71
N HIS A 43 6.61 -22.92 -5.73
CA HIS A 43 6.36 -23.41 -4.38
C HIS A 43 4.88 -23.51 -4.08
N ALA A 44 4.16 -22.41 -4.30
CA ALA A 44 2.75 -22.33 -3.98
C ALA A 44 2.02 -21.44 -4.99
N GLN A 45 0.70 -21.49 -4.94
CA GLN A 45 -0.14 -20.55 -5.63
C GLN A 45 -1.33 -20.17 -4.77
N VAL A 46 -1.70 -18.90 -4.86
CA VAL A 46 -2.96 -18.37 -4.34
C VAL A 46 -3.87 -18.12 -5.52
N TYR A 47 -5.11 -18.58 -5.48
CA TYR A 47 -6.05 -18.32 -6.55
C TYR A 47 -7.48 -18.19 -6.04
N LYS A 48 -8.27 -17.44 -6.79
CA LYS A 48 -9.69 -17.25 -6.53
C LYS A 48 -10.50 -18.26 -7.33
N ASP A 49 -11.46 -18.92 -6.68
CA ASP A 49 -12.44 -19.80 -7.30
C ASP A 49 -13.84 -19.45 -6.80
N GLU A 50 -14.72 -19.09 -7.73
CA GLU A 50 -16.08 -18.54 -7.54
C GLU A 50 -16.22 -17.47 -6.43
N LYS A 51 -16.19 -17.89 -5.17
CA LYS A 51 -16.35 -17.06 -3.97
C LYS A 51 -15.21 -17.15 -2.96
N ASN A 52 -14.37 -18.18 -3.06
CA ASN A 52 -13.32 -18.45 -2.08
C ASN A 52 -11.94 -18.22 -2.68
N ILE A 53 -10.98 -17.99 -1.80
CA ILE A 53 -9.57 -17.91 -2.17
C ILE A 53 -8.85 -19.10 -1.56
N PHE A 54 -8.05 -19.77 -2.37
CA PHE A 54 -7.34 -20.98 -1.98
C PHE A 54 -5.84 -20.75 -2.05
N LEU A 55 -5.13 -21.34 -1.09
CA LEU A 55 -3.70 -21.55 -1.13
C LEU A 55 -3.41 -23.03 -1.39
N GLU A 56 -2.56 -23.30 -2.38
CA GLU A 56 -2.15 -24.64 -2.78
C GLU A 56 -0.63 -24.76 -2.85
N ASP A 57 -0.09 -25.82 -2.25
CA ASP A 57 1.31 -26.23 -2.38
C ASP A 57 1.53 -26.96 -3.71
N LEU A 58 2.54 -26.54 -4.47
CA LEU A 58 2.87 -27.08 -5.78
C LEU A 58 3.93 -28.20 -5.69
N ASN A 59 3.73 -29.13 -4.77
CA ASN A 59 4.65 -30.22 -4.45
C ASN A 59 6.05 -29.70 -4.07
N SER A 60 6.06 -28.76 -3.12
CA SER A 60 7.29 -28.12 -2.68
C SER A 60 8.09 -29.02 -1.73
N ALA A 61 9.39 -28.76 -1.59
CA ALA A 61 10.26 -29.58 -0.74
C ALA A 61 9.95 -29.41 0.76
N ASN A 62 9.60 -28.19 1.18
CA ASN A 62 9.42 -27.85 2.58
C ASN A 62 7.94 -27.71 2.97
N GLY A 63 7.05 -27.43 2.01
CA GLY A 63 5.62 -27.25 2.21
C GLY A 63 5.26 -25.81 2.59
N ILE A 64 3.96 -25.60 2.79
CA ILE A 64 3.37 -24.34 3.24
C ILE A 64 2.81 -24.50 4.66
N TRP A 65 2.83 -23.42 5.44
CA TRP A 65 2.22 -23.37 6.76
C TRP A 65 1.22 -22.22 6.82
N ILE A 66 0.06 -22.46 7.43
CA ILE A 66 -0.91 -21.41 7.79
C ILE A 66 -1.10 -21.44 9.30
N ASN A 67 -0.91 -20.30 9.96
CA ASN A 67 -1.08 -20.17 11.42
C ASN A 67 -0.34 -21.26 12.21
N GLY A 68 0.90 -21.56 11.80
CA GLY A 68 1.76 -22.58 12.41
C GLY A 68 1.46 -24.03 12.02
N LYS A 69 0.43 -24.29 11.22
CA LYS A 69 0.05 -25.66 10.79
C LYS A 69 0.42 -25.90 9.34
N LYS A 70 1.08 -27.02 9.05
CA LYS A 70 1.43 -27.42 7.68
C LYS A 70 0.16 -27.77 6.91
N VAL A 71 0.01 -27.24 5.70
CA VAL A 71 -1.11 -27.52 4.81
C VAL A 71 -0.61 -27.87 3.40
N VAL A 72 -1.48 -28.47 2.59
CA VAL A 72 -1.22 -28.74 1.16
C VAL A 72 -2.21 -27.96 0.31
N PHE A 73 -3.45 -27.86 0.76
CA PHE A 73 -4.52 -27.12 0.11
C PHE A 73 -5.49 -26.62 1.18
N ARG A 74 -5.81 -25.32 1.17
CA ARG A 74 -6.76 -24.72 2.13
C ARG A 74 -7.40 -23.46 1.56
N ALA A 75 -8.68 -23.26 1.84
CA ALA A 75 -9.34 -21.96 1.68
C ALA A 75 -8.79 -20.98 2.72
N LEU A 76 -8.36 -19.81 2.27
CA LEU A 76 -7.84 -18.76 3.14
C LEU A 76 -8.99 -18.03 3.81
N GLU A 77 -8.80 -17.72 5.09
CA GLU A 77 -9.69 -16.89 5.88
C GLU A 77 -8.99 -15.57 6.21
N ASN A 78 -9.73 -14.47 6.25
CA ASN A 78 -9.19 -13.15 6.56
C ASN A 78 -8.32 -13.18 7.83
N GLY A 79 -7.09 -12.68 7.73
CA GLY A 79 -6.10 -12.69 8.80
C GLY A 79 -5.24 -13.96 8.88
N ASP A 80 -5.42 -14.95 8.00
CA ASP A 80 -4.54 -16.11 7.93
C ASP A 80 -3.09 -15.69 7.66
N VAL A 81 -2.17 -16.12 8.54
CA VAL A 81 -0.73 -15.92 8.36
C VAL A 81 -0.16 -17.13 7.62
N ILE A 82 0.29 -16.88 6.40
CA ILE A 82 0.92 -17.84 5.50
C ILE A 82 2.43 -17.75 5.66
N GLN A 83 3.08 -18.89 5.89
CA GLN A 83 4.52 -19.02 5.97
C GLN A 83 5.04 -19.98 4.90
N ILE A 84 6.05 -19.54 4.16
CA ILE A 84 6.75 -20.30 3.13
C ILE A 84 8.26 -20.06 3.31
N GLY A 85 8.99 -21.08 3.74
CA GLY A 85 10.38 -20.89 4.18
C GLY A 85 10.47 -19.90 5.35
N ASN A 86 11.29 -18.86 5.20
CA ASN A 86 11.38 -17.76 6.17
C ASN A 86 10.42 -16.59 5.88
N ALA A 87 9.75 -16.59 4.73
CA ALA A 87 8.81 -15.53 4.38
C ALA A 87 7.47 -15.71 5.11
N LYS A 88 6.91 -14.60 5.60
CA LYS A 88 5.56 -14.52 6.17
C LYS A 88 4.73 -13.54 5.35
N MET A 89 3.48 -13.91 5.13
CA MET A 89 2.50 -13.13 4.39
C MET A 89 1.17 -13.25 5.12
N THR A 90 0.35 -12.22 5.08
CA THR A 90 -0.98 -12.25 5.68
C THR A 90 -2.00 -12.13 4.58
N PHE A 91 -2.98 -13.04 4.58
CA PHE A 91 -4.13 -12.90 3.70
C PHE A 91 -5.12 -11.90 4.30
N SER A 92 -5.51 -10.93 3.50
CA SER A 92 -6.51 -9.94 3.89
C SER A 92 -7.65 -9.95 2.89
N GLU A 93 -8.86 -10.13 3.39
CA GLU A 93 -10.04 -9.66 2.67
C GLU A 93 -10.28 -8.23 3.13
N GLU A 94 -9.91 -7.26 2.29
CA GLU A 94 -10.33 -5.90 2.62
C GLU A 94 -11.85 -5.88 2.70
N PRO A 95 -12.45 -5.39 3.80
CA PRO A 95 -13.81 -4.93 3.71
C PRO A 95 -13.85 -3.94 2.55
N LEU A 96 -14.86 -4.07 1.68
CA LEU A 96 -15.18 -3.00 0.74
C LEU A 96 -15.57 -1.79 1.60
N LEU A 97 -14.58 -1.01 2.03
CA LEU A 97 -14.76 0.25 2.72
C LEU A 97 -15.23 1.22 1.66
N GLU A 98 -16.51 1.15 1.33
CA GLU A 98 -17.15 2.17 0.52
C GLU A 98 -16.91 3.51 1.23
N PRO A 99 -16.32 4.50 0.55
CA PRO A 99 -16.08 5.78 1.18
C PRO A 99 -17.41 6.35 1.64
N THR A 100 -17.49 6.73 2.92
CA THR A 100 -18.70 7.39 3.45
C THR A 100 -18.99 8.71 2.74
N ARG A 101 -17.97 9.29 2.07
CA ARG A 101 -18.12 10.45 1.20
C ARG A 101 -17.14 10.39 0.02
N ILE A 102 -17.63 10.76 -1.15
CA ILE A 102 -16.78 11.09 -2.31
C ILE A 102 -16.81 12.61 -2.49
N VAL A 103 -15.63 13.21 -2.59
CA VAL A 103 -15.39 14.63 -2.85
C VAL A 103 -14.61 14.74 -4.14
N ASP A 104 -15.28 15.15 -5.20
CA ASP A 104 -14.65 15.38 -6.50
C ASP A 104 -14.43 16.87 -6.73
N PHE A 105 -13.20 17.34 -6.62
CA PHE A 105 -12.83 18.74 -6.85
C PHE A 105 -12.89 19.15 -8.32
N ARG A 106 -12.99 18.17 -9.23
CA ARG A 106 -13.24 18.43 -10.65
C ARG A 106 -14.67 18.96 -10.84
N GLU A 107 -15.56 18.65 -9.90
CA GLU A 107 -16.95 19.11 -9.86
C GLU A 107 -17.19 20.14 -8.76
N LYS A 108 -17.34 21.42 -9.12
CA LYS A 108 -17.52 22.54 -8.16
C LYS A 108 -18.73 22.40 -7.21
N ALA A 109 -19.66 21.49 -7.47
CA ALA A 109 -20.90 21.33 -6.72
C ALA A 109 -20.76 20.54 -5.39
N ASN A 110 -19.67 19.80 -5.19
CA ASN A 110 -19.53 18.84 -4.09
C ASN A 110 -18.68 19.31 -2.88
N CYS A 111 -18.40 20.62 -2.77
CA CYS A 111 -17.48 21.16 -1.77
C CYS A 111 -18.18 21.85 -0.58
N ASN A 112 -19.02 21.15 0.18
CA ASN A 112 -19.54 21.66 1.46
C ASN A 112 -18.59 21.31 2.61
N SER A 113 -17.97 22.31 3.24
CA SER A 113 -16.89 22.10 4.23
C SER A 113 -17.32 21.31 5.47
N THR A 114 -18.55 21.50 5.96
CA THR A 114 -18.98 20.87 7.23
C THR A 114 -19.18 19.36 7.13
N GLU A 115 -19.72 18.88 6.01
CA GLU A 115 -19.89 17.43 5.75
C GLU A 115 -18.54 16.73 5.55
N ILE A 116 -17.59 17.40 4.88
CA ILE A 116 -16.25 16.87 4.62
C ILE A 116 -15.47 16.75 5.94
N ILE A 117 -15.56 17.74 6.83
CA ILE A 117 -14.85 17.71 8.11
C ILE A 117 -15.34 16.54 8.98
N THR A 118 -16.65 16.27 9.00
CA THR A 118 -17.28 15.27 9.88
C THR A 118 -17.23 13.83 9.37
N ALA A 119 -17.01 13.60 8.07
CA ALA A 119 -16.95 12.24 7.51
C ALA A 119 -15.66 11.50 7.89
N ASN A 120 -15.74 10.26 8.37
CA ASN A 120 -14.56 9.48 8.75
C ASN A 120 -13.78 8.97 7.54
N ASN A 121 -14.49 8.50 6.51
CA ASN A 121 -13.90 7.85 5.34
C ASN A 121 -14.25 8.63 4.08
N ILE A 122 -13.25 9.26 3.46
CA ILE A 122 -13.43 10.16 2.33
C ILE A 122 -12.52 9.74 1.19
N LEU A 123 -13.11 9.65 -0.01
CA LEU A 123 -12.37 9.61 -1.25
C LEU A 123 -12.35 11.00 -1.88
N PHE A 124 -11.17 11.58 -2.01
CA PHE A 124 -10.93 12.79 -2.76
C PHE A 124 -10.44 12.45 -4.17
N GLN A 125 -11.05 13.07 -5.18
CA GLN A 125 -10.58 13.05 -6.55
C GLN A 125 -10.30 14.48 -7.00
N PHE A 126 -9.07 14.75 -7.43
CA PHE A 126 -8.65 16.10 -7.78
C PHE A 126 -7.53 16.07 -8.83
N PHE A 127 -7.40 17.17 -9.55
CA PHE A 127 -6.31 17.36 -10.50
C PHE A 127 -4.97 17.53 -9.77
N SER A 128 -3.87 17.10 -10.38
CA SER A 128 -2.53 17.22 -9.80
C SER A 128 -1.97 18.66 -9.84
N SER A 129 -2.84 19.66 -10.01
CA SER A 129 -2.48 21.07 -9.96
C SER A 129 -2.03 21.47 -8.55
N ASN A 130 -1.06 22.39 -8.45
CA ASN A 130 -0.58 22.87 -7.15
C ASN A 130 -1.69 23.52 -6.31
N LYS A 131 -2.71 24.08 -6.97
CA LYS A 131 -3.86 24.71 -6.32
C LYS A 131 -4.74 23.66 -5.64
N ASP A 132 -5.08 22.59 -6.35
CA ASP A 132 -5.99 21.57 -5.84
C ASP A 132 -5.30 20.69 -4.79
N ILE A 133 -4.01 20.39 -4.97
CA ILE A 133 -3.17 19.74 -3.95
C ILE A 133 -3.20 20.54 -2.64
N ARG A 134 -2.97 21.86 -2.72
CA ARG A 134 -2.99 22.71 -1.53
C ARG A 134 -4.35 22.68 -0.83
N GLN A 135 -5.43 22.77 -1.59
CA GLN A 135 -6.79 22.75 -1.04
C GLN A 135 -7.10 21.42 -0.33
N VAL A 136 -6.69 20.29 -0.91
CA VAL A 136 -6.86 18.97 -0.27
C VAL A 136 -6.01 18.88 1.00
N CYS A 137 -4.74 19.31 0.98
CA CYS A 137 -3.89 19.29 2.16
C CYS A 137 -4.45 20.16 3.30
N GLU A 138 -4.96 21.36 3.02
CA GLU A 138 -5.59 22.24 4.02
C GLU A 138 -6.82 21.57 4.68
N ILE A 139 -7.63 20.85 3.90
CA ILE A 139 -8.77 20.09 4.41
C ILE A 139 -8.29 18.94 5.29
N VAL A 140 -7.25 18.22 4.87
CA VAL A 140 -6.68 17.13 5.67
C VAL A 140 -6.15 17.65 7.00
N GLU A 141 -5.43 18.77 7.02
CA GLU A 141 -4.96 19.41 8.24
C GLU A 141 -6.13 19.74 9.19
N GLN A 142 -7.22 20.32 8.68
CA GLN A 142 -8.43 20.56 9.47
C GLN A 142 -9.06 19.27 10.01
N LYS A 143 -9.04 18.18 9.24
CA LYS A 143 -9.52 16.88 9.70
C LYS A 143 -8.62 16.28 10.78
N LEU A 144 -7.31 16.40 10.63
CA LEU A 144 -6.33 15.94 11.62
C LEU A 144 -6.53 16.66 12.96
N GLU A 145 -7.05 17.89 12.99
CA GLU A 145 -7.40 18.54 14.26
C GLU A 145 -8.49 17.83 15.06
N THR A 146 -9.32 17.03 14.39
CA THR A 146 -10.43 16.30 15.03
C THR A 146 -10.02 14.95 15.61
N ILE A 147 -8.81 14.46 15.30
CA ILE A 147 -8.34 13.16 15.78
C ILE A 147 -7.75 13.29 17.18
N ASN A 148 -7.87 12.21 17.97
CA ASN A 148 -7.27 12.13 19.29
C ASN A 148 -5.77 11.79 19.20
N ALA A 149 -4.95 12.77 18.84
CA ALA A 149 -3.48 12.66 18.77
C ALA A 149 -2.82 13.97 19.25
N THR A 150 -1.52 13.93 19.53
CA THR A 150 -0.76 15.12 19.90
C THR A 150 -0.61 16.08 18.71
N GLU A 151 -0.45 17.38 18.99
CA GLU A 151 -0.18 18.40 17.95
C GLU A 151 1.03 18.06 17.07
N GLN A 152 2.06 17.47 17.67
CA GLN A 152 3.24 17.01 16.95
C GLN A 152 2.92 15.86 15.99
N GLU A 153 2.13 14.87 16.44
CA GLU A 153 1.70 13.75 15.58
C GLU A 153 0.80 14.24 14.45
N LYS A 154 -0.17 15.11 14.72
CA LYS A 154 -1.02 15.73 13.69
C LYS A 154 -0.20 16.42 12.62
N TYR A 155 0.76 17.26 13.03
CA TYR A 155 1.68 17.94 12.10
C TYR A 155 2.51 16.95 11.27
N GLN A 156 3.03 15.90 11.90
CA GLN A 156 3.78 14.84 11.23
C GLN A 156 2.93 14.11 10.18
N LEU A 157 1.68 13.77 10.50
CA LEU A 157 0.75 13.15 9.55
C LEU A 157 0.47 14.08 8.36
N GLY A 158 0.21 15.36 8.60
CA GLY A 158 0.04 16.35 7.54
C GLY A 158 1.25 16.45 6.60
N MET A 159 2.46 16.46 7.17
CA MET A 159 3.70 16.41 6.37
C MET A 159 3.80 15.15 5.52
N ALA A 160 3.45 13.98 6.07
CA ALA A 160 3.53 12.71 5.35
C ALA A 160 2.54 12.65 4.18
N VAL A 161 1.31 13.11 4.39
CA VAL A 161 0.29 13.21 3.33
C VAL A 161 0.73 14.16 2.23
N ASN A 162 1.22 15.35 2.58
CA ASN A 162 1.70 16.33 1.60
C ASN A 162 2.86 15.78 0.76
N GLU A 163 3.79 15.05 1.38
CA GLU A 163 4.89 14.40 0.67
C GLU A 163 4.40 13.28 -0.26
N ALA A 164 3.45 12.44 0.19
CA ALA A 164 2.88 11.36 -0.64
C ALA A 164 2.15 11.91 -1.88
N ILE A 165 1.28 12.91 -1.70
CA ILE A 165 0.57 13.58 -2.81
C ILE A 165 1.57 14.30 -3.73
N GLY A 166 2.57 14.97 -3.17
CA GLY A 166 3.65 15.59 -3.94
C GLY A 166 4.43 14.57 -4.78
N ASN A 167 4.67 13.37 -4.27
CA ASN A 167 5.31 12.30 -5.02
C ASN A 167 4.45 11.79 -6.18
N ALA A 168 3.14 11.65 -5.98
CA ALA A 168 2.20 11.32 -7.06
C ALA A 168 2.26 12.36 -8.20
N GLN A 169 2.28 13.65 -7.89
CA GLN A 169 2.44 14.72 -8.88
C GLN A 169 3.82 14.68 -9.58
N ARG A 170 4.91 14.69 -8.80
CA ARG A 170 6.29 14.80 -9.30
C ARG A 170 6.73 13.57 -10.09
N HIS A 171 6.48 12.39 -9.55
CA HIS A 171 7.01 11.14 -10.08
C HIS A 171 5.97 10.36 -10.90
N GLY A 172 4.73 10.31 -10.44
CA GLY A 172 3.63 9.64 -11.13
C GLY A 172 3.19 10.40 -12.38
N HIS A 173 2.72 11.64 -12.20
CA HIS A 173 2.15 12.47 -13.26
C HIS A 173 3.17 13.36 -13.98
N LYS A 174 4.40 13.44 -13.48
CA LYS A 174 5.48 14.28 -14.05
C LYS A 174 5.06 15.74 -14.22
N TYR A 175 4.40 16.29 -13.20
CA TYR A 175 3.86 17.65 -13.18
C TYR A 175 2.76 17.94 -14.21
N ASN A 176 2.13 16.92 -14.80
CA ASN A 176 0.96 17.13 -15.64
C ASN A 176 -0.28 17.41 -14.77
N GLU A 177 -0.59 18.70 -14.62
CA GLU A 177 -1.68 19.21 -13.76
C GLU A 177 -3.08 18.71 -14.18
N GLU A 178 -3.28 18.18 -15.38
CA GLU A 178 -4.58 17.66 -15.85
C GLU A 178 -4.85 16.21 -15.39
N MET A 179 -3.82 15.52 -14.88
CA MET A 179 -3.94 14.15 -14.39
C MET A 179 -4.62 14.12 -13.03
N VAL A 180 -5.36 13.05 -12.75
CA VAL A 180 -6.16 12.92 -11.52
C VAL A 180 -5.41 12.11 -10.48
N ILE A 181 -5.37 12.63 -9.26
CA ILE A 181 -4.94 11.92 -8.04
C ILE A 181 -6.20 11.44 -7.32
N GLU A 182 -6.19 10.17 -6.91
CA GLU A 182 -7.18 9.64 -5.97
C GLU A 182 -6.54 9.57 -4.59
N PHE A 183 -7.20 10.14 -3.60
CA PHE A 183 -6.70 10.20 -2.23
C PHE A 183 -7.79 9.74 -1.26
N HIS A 184 -7.53 8.65 -0.56
CA HIS A 184 -8.40 8.17 0.51
C HIS A 184 -7.88 8.67 1.85
N TYR A 185 -8.76 9.31 2.61
CA TYR A 185 -8.61 9.58 4.04
C TYR A 185 -9.54 8.60 4.77
N LEU A 186 -8.99 7.66 5.53
CA LEU A 186 -9.77 6.69 6.30
C LEU A 186 -9.40 6.82 7.77
N HIS A 187 -10.37 7.18 8.60
CA HIS A 187 -10.16 7.31 10.04
C HIS A 187 -11.05 6.31 10.78
N PHE A 188 -10.43 5.43 11.55
CA PHE A 188 -11.06 4.46 12.42
C PHE A 188 -10.82 4.90 13.87
N PRO A 189 -11.77 5.62 14.50
CA PRO A 189 -11.55 6.23 15.80
C PRO A 189 -11.16 5.19 16.86
N GLY A 190 -10.01 5.41 17.50
CA GLY A 190 -9.47 4.50 18.52
C GLY A 190 -8.71 3.28 17.99
N GLU A 191 -8.54 3.16 16.67
CA GLU A 191 -7.80 2.07 16.03
C GLU A 191 -6.64 2.63 15.19
N GLU A 192 -6.95 3.25 14.05
CA GLU A 192 -5.95 3.72 13.10
C GLU A 192 -6.46 4.83 12.19
N ILE A 193 -5.51 5.50 11.53
CA ILE A 193 -5.77 6.37 10.40
C ILE A 193 -4.92 5.92 9.21
N VAL A 194 -5.57 5.80 8.05
CA VAL A 194 -4.98 5.29 6.82
C VAL A 194 -5.15 6.31 5.71
N PHE A 195 -4.05 6.59 5.01
CA PHE A 195 -4.01 7.46 3.85
C PHE A 195 -3.61 6.65 2.63
N ILE A 196 -4.43 6.66 1.58
CA ILE A 196 -4.10 5.99 0.32
C ILE A 196 -3.99 7.04 -0.76
N VAL A 197 -2.82 7.20 -1.36
CA VAL A 197 -2.61 8.09 -2.52
C VAL A 197 -2.36 7.22 -3.74
N ARG A 198 -3.17 7.42 -4.78
CA ARG A 198 -3.04 6.73 -6.06
C ARG A 198 -2.86 7.72 -7.20
N ASP A 199 -1.90 7.43 -8.05
CA ASP A 199 -1.65 8.15 -9.29
C ASP A 199 -1.91 7.28 -10.52
N GLN A 200 -2.01 7.95 -11.67
CA GLN A 200 -2.27 7.34 -12.98
C GLN A 200 -0.97 7.14 -13.79
N GLY A 201 0.18 7.36 -13.15
CA GLY A 201 1.48 7.11 -13.72
C GLY A 201 1.75 5.62 -13.92
N LYS A 202 2.86 5.34 -14.61
CA LYS A 202 3.32 3.96 -14.87
C LYS A 202 3.77 3.24 -13.59
N GLY A 203 3.86 3.96 -12.47
CA GLY A 203 4.52 3.54 -11.24
C GLY A 203 6.03 3.37 -11.40
N PHE A 204 6.74 3.13 -10.30
CA PHE A 204 8.18 2.88 -10.30
C PHE A 204 8.45 1.37 -10.26
N ASN A 205 8.14 0.67 -11.34
CA ASN A 205 8.53 -0.72 -11.46
C ASN A 205 10.06 -0.77 -11.62
N SER A 206 10.79 -1.32 -10.64
CA SER A 206 12.28 -1.45 -10.59
C SER A 206 12.88 -2.22 -11.77
N LYS A 207 12.06 -2.64 -12.74
CA LYS A 207 12.45 -3.37 -13.93
C LYS A 207 13.21 -2.55 -14.98
N ASN A 208 13.20 -1.21 -14.95
CA ASN A 208 13.80 -0.42 -16.03
C ASN A 208 15.02 0.45 -15.67
N GLU A 209 15.38 0.66 -14.41
CA GLU A 209 16.60 1.45 -14.06
C GLU A 209 17.56 0.75 -13.08
N VAL A 210 17.16 -0.36 -12.43
CA VAL A 210 18.02 -1.15 -11.51
C VAL A 210 18.19 -2.60 -12.00
N ALA A 211 17.73 -2.92 -13.21
CA ALA A 211 17.63 -4.28 -13.73
C ALA A 211 18.94 -4.93 -14.18
N HIS A 212 20.11 -4.44 -13.74
CA HIS A 212 21.36 -5.13 -13.97
C HIS A 212 21.92 -5.92 -12.78
N LYS A 213 21.44 -5.78 -11.52
CA LYS A 213 22.02 -6.60 -10.44
C LYS A 213 21.11 -7.24 -9.37
N THR A 214 19.91 -6.75 -9.06
CA THR A 214 19.02 -7.42 -8.08
C THR A 214 17.56 -7.00 -8.29
N LYS A 215 16.73 -7.87 -8.91
CA LYS A 215 15.30 -7.60 -9.17
C LYS A 215 14.47 -7.93 -7.93
N LEU A 216 14.38 -6.93 -7.07
CA LEU A 216 13.63 -6.89 -5.81
C LEU A 216 12.23 -6.28 -6.03
N SER A 217 11.28 -6.55 -5.13
CA SER A 217 9.96 -5.89 -5.09
C SER A 217 10.07 -4.36 -5.13
N THR A 218 9.00 -3.62 -5.47
CA THR A 218 9.00 -2.14 -5.47
C THR A 218 9.47 -1.59 -4.12
N VAL A 219 9.05 -2.27 -3.05
CA VAL A 219 9.36 -1.97 -1.66
C VAL A 219 10.78 -2.38 -1.26
N GLU A 220 11.27 -3.55 -1.66
CA GLU A 220 12.66 -3.95 -1.43
C GLU A 220 13.65 -3.13 -2.27
N ALA A 221 13.26 -2.67 -3.46
CA ALA A 221 14.04 -1.72 -4.24
C ALA A 221 14.11 -0.36 -3.52
N ALA A 222 12.98 0.13 -2.98
CA ALA A 222 12.96 1.33 -2.13
C ALA A 222 13.80 1.15 -0.85
N ARG A 223 13.79 -0.04 -0.25
CA ARG A 223 14.61 -0.42 0.92
C ARG A 223 16.09 -0.53 0.61
N GLU A 224 16.50 -1.22 -0.46
CA GLU A 224 17.91 -1.28 -0.87
C GLU A 224 18.45 0.10 -1.23
N ILE A 225 17.64 0.93 -1.88
CA ILE A 225 17.95 2.33 -2.16
C ILE A 225 18.13 3.11 -0.85
N TYR A 226 17.25 2.90 0.14
CA TYR A 226 17.32 3.52 1.47
C TYR A 226 18.59 3.09 2.24
N GLU A 227 18.90 1.79 2.24
CA GLU A 227 20.03 1.19 2.96
C GLU A 227 21.38 1.51 2.30
N LYS A 228 21.43 1.65 0.96
CA LYS A 228 22.64 2.03 0.21
C LYS A 228 22.97 3.53 0.26
N GLY A 229 22.06 4.36 0.78
CA GLY A 229 22.28 5.80 0.94
C GLY A 229 22.36 6.61 -0.36
N ASP A 230 22.06 5.99 -1.50
CA ASP A 230 22.37 6.50 -2.85
C ASP A 230 21.23 7.34 -3.48
N TRP A 231 20.36 7.95 -2.67
CA TRP A 231 19.26 8.79 -3.16
C TRP A 231 19.12 10.12 -2.43
N GLY A 232 18.71 11.13 -3.19
CA GLY A 232 18.10 12.38 -2.70
C GLY A 232 16.69 12.19 -2.08
N GLY A 233 16.43 11.05 -1.43
CA GLY A 233 15.12 10.59 -0.94
C GLY A 233 14.76 11.04 0.47
N LEU A 234 14.67 12.36 0.69
CA LEU A 234 14.20 12.92 1.96
C LEU A 234 12.72 12.56 2.24
N GLY A 235 11.90 12.44 1.19
CA GLY A 235 10.45 12.22 1.29
C GLY A 235 10.03 10.95 2.03
N ILE A 236 10.51 9.78 1.59
CA ILE A 236 10.19 8.50 2.26
C ILE A 236 10.71 8.49 3.71
N LYS A 237 11.89 9.07 3.95
CA LYS A 237 12.45 9.22 5.31
C LYS A 237 11.57 10.07 6.21
N VAL A 238 10.97 11.13 5.68
CA VAL A 238 10.01 11.96 6.40
C VAL A 238 8.76 11.15 6.69
N MET A 239 8.17 10.49 5.68
CA MET A 239 6.96 9.69 5.86
C MET A 239 7.14 8.58 6.91
N LEU A 240 8.22 7.81 6.87
CA LEU A 240 8.52 6.74 7.85
C LEU A 240 8.71 7.24 9.29
N LYS A 241 9.03 8.53 9.48
CA LYS A 241 9.10 9.11 10.82
C LYS A 241 7.73 9.53 11.34
N CYS A 242 6.76 9.68 10.46
CA CYS A 242 5.44 10.19 10.75
C CYS A 242 4.40 9.07 10.91
N VAL A 243 4.54 7.97 10.19
CA VAL A 243 3.59 6.85 10.18
C VAL A 243 4.26 5.56 10.63
N ASP A 244 3.46 4.59 11.07
CA ASP A 244 3.97 3.32 11.58
C ASP A 244 4.25 2.32 10.45
N GLN A 245 3.50 2.42 9.34
CA GLN A 245 3.63 1.52 8.19
C GLN A 245 3.43 2.25 6.87
N ILE A 246 4.23 1.89 5.86
CA ILE A 246 4.10 2.32 4.47
C ILE A 246 3.95 1.09 3.59
N GLU A 247 2.97 1.12 2.70
CA GLU A 247 2.73 0.08 1.73
C GLU A 247 2.71 0.65 0.32
N TYR A 248 3.22 -0.11 -0.65
CA TYR A 248 3.05 0.20 -2.06
C TYR A 248 2.33 -0.94 -2.75
N ASN A 249 1.48 -0.61 -3.71
CA ASN A 249 0.96 -1.63 -4.62
C ASN A 249 2.08 -2.14 -5.55
N ARG A 250 1.84 -3.29 -6.20
CA ARG A 250 2.79 -3.93 -7.13
C ARG A 250 3.31 -2.99 -8.23
N LEU A 251 2.46 -2.08 -8.73
CA LEU A 251 2.84 -1.17 -9.80
C LEU A 251 3.74 -0.04 -9.29
N GLY A 252 3.66 0.29 -7.99
CA GLY A 252 4.32 1.45 -7.40
C GLY A 252 3.64 2.77 -7.77
N ASN A 253 2.34 2.76 -8.08
CA ASN A 253 1.53 3.96 -8.35
C ASN A 253 0.42 4.17 -7.30
N GLN A 254 0.48 3.41 -6.21
CA GLN A 254 -0.33 3.63 -5.03
C GLN A 254 0.57 3.46 -3.81
N ILE A 255 0.44 4.39 -2.88
CA ILE A 255 1.07 4.35 -1.56
C ILE A 255 -0.03 4.37 -0.49
N THR A 256 0.09 3.50 0.49
CA THR A 256 -0.74 3.46 1.69
C THR A 256 0.14 3.84 2.88
N LEU A 257 -0.31 4.78 3.69
CA LEU A 257 0.33 5.19 4.93
C LEU A 257 -0.60 4.86 6.10
N THR A 258 -0.14 4.11 7.09
CA THR A 258 -0.94 3.70 8.24
C THR A 258 -0.31 4.20 9.54
N LYS A 259 -1.13 4.86 10.36
CA LYS A 259 -0.77 5.28 11.72
C LYS A 259 -1.76 4.68 12.71
N TYR A 260 -1.25 3.95 13.69
CA TYR A 260 -2.06 3.42 14.78
C TYR A 260 -2.31 4.51 15.83
N LEU A 261 -3.58 4.70 16.19
CA LEU A 261 -3.98 5.68 17.20
C LEU A 261 -4.01 4.97 18.55
N LYS A 262 -3.30 5.50 19.54
CA LYS A 262 -3.17 4.92 20.89
C LYS A 262 -3.94 5.73 21.93
#